data_AF-A0A520Y7Y9-F1
#
_entry.id   AF-A0A520Y7Y9-F1
#
_cell.length_a   1.000
_cell.length_b   1.000
_cell.length_c   1.000
_cell.angle_alpha   90.00
_cell.angle_beta   90.00
_cell.angle_gamma   90.00
#
_symmetry.space_group_name_H-M   'P 1'
#
loop_
_entity.id
_entity.type
_entity.pdbx_description
1 polymer ?
#
loop_
_entity_poly.entity_id
_entity_poly.type
_entity_poly.pdbx_seq_one_letter_code
_entity_poly.pdbx_strand_id
1 'polypeptide(L)'
;MPVGETPLENSVQRGSVASEPNLPPPLYNRIRELFSRGFRIDWGNTLFISITHLVFLIGTPLAYWYAPEGMWKIMLAWTILHMLVGCLSTTVYAHRLIAHGAAKNVSWPVHILFGFIGQVFAIQGSVRRWAAMHTVHHGVDKSGKHHLDPYSATWFNSTWRNFLWSHMLTYFFWHPDHEAIDKAFSAKSSPALMWQEKLYLPLLVLLNFLLPMAVGYWVAGLTGALCLQVAAVGGFILAQHNTWTVNSITHLWGSDRAAISSARNNYIWMGPLGEGNHHADHHDHGQDYRNGFG
;
A
#
# COMPACT_ATOMS: atom_id res chain seq x y z
N MET A 1 36.80 -60.84 -15.98
CA MET A 1 35.57 -60.63 -15.19
C MET A 1 35.95 -59.92 -13.90
N PRO A 2 35.18 -58.97 -13.36
CA PRO A 2 34.62 -57.77 -13.98
C PRO A 2 34.97 -56.47 -13.20
N VAL A 3 35.00 -55.35 -13.95
CA VAL A 3 34.35 -54.03 -13.70
C VAL A 3 34.69 -53.22 -12.43
N GLY A 4 35.04 -51.95 -12.65
CA GLY A 4 35.04 -50.90 -11.64
C GLY A 4 35.48 -49.56 -12.22
N GLU A 5 34.63 -48.95 -13.06
CA GLU A 5 34.77 -47.56 -13.50
C GLU A 5 34.70 -46.61 -12.29
N THR A 6 35.67 -45.71 -12.17
CA THR A 6 35.57 -44.54 -11.27
C THR A 6 34.83 -43.41 -11.98
N PRO A 7 33.68 -42.92 -11.49
CA PRO A 7 33.13 -41.66 -11.95
C PRO A 7 33.81 -40.51 -11.18
N LEU A 8 34.40 -39.58 -11.92
CA LEU A 8 34.68 -38.24 -11.43
C LEU A 8 33.34 -37.53 -11.20
N GLU A 9 32.82 -37.59 -9.98
CA GLU A 9 31.71 -36.75 -9.56
C GLU A 9 32.22 -35.31 -9.40
N ASN A 10 31.96 -34.50 -10.43
CA ASN A 10 31.99 -33.05 -10.34
C ASN A 10 30.94 -32.59 -9.31
N SER A 11 31.33 -32.49 -8.05
CA SER A 11 30.55 -31.76 -7.05
C SER A 11 30.63 -30.27 -7.37
N VAL A 12 29.72 -29.80 -8.23
CA VAL A 12 29.34 -28.39 -8.25
C VAL A 12 28.80 -28.08 -6.87
N GLN A 13 29.64 -27.47 -6.02
CA GLN A 13 29.20 -26.84 -4.80
C GLN A 13 28.12 -25.83 -5.19
N ARG A 14 26.85 -26.21 -5.01
CA ARG A 14 25.79 -25.21 -4.87
C ARG A 14 26.19 -24.40 -3.65
N GLY A 15 26.60 -23.16 -3.90
CA GLY A 15 26.93 -22.20 -2.88
C GLY A 15 25.87 -22.24 -1.78
N SER A 16 26.33 -22.37 -0.55
CA SER A 16 25.48 -22.20 0.62
C SER A 16 24.77 -20.86 0.49
N VAL A 17 23.46 -20.90 0.23
CA VAL A 17 22.60 -19.76 0.51
C VAL A 17 22.81 -19.51 1.99
N ALA A 18 23.45 -18.39 2.33
CA ALA A 18 23.65 -17.96 3.70
C ALA A 18 22.30 -18.09 4.41
N SER A 19 22.26 -18.89 5.48
CA SER A 19 21.08 -19.04 6.32
C SER A 19 20.65 -17.63 6.76
N GLU A 20 19.49 -17.16 6.28
CA GLU A 20 18.97 -15.83 6.60
C GLU A 20 18.85 -15.69 8.12
N PRO A 21 19.68 -14.87 8.79
CA PRO A 21 19.53 -14.68 10.22
C PRO A 21 18.33 -13.76 10.48
N ASN A 22 17.44 -14.16 11.39
CA ASN A 22 16.44 -13.35 12.09
C ASN A 22 15.05 -13.10 11.45
N LEU A 23 14.68 -13.73 10.33
CA LEU A 23 13.26 -13.71 9.93
C LEU A 23 12.46 -14.77 10.70
N PRO A 24 11.25 -14.46 11.18
CA PRO A 24 10.40 -15.45 11.84
C PRO A 24 10.06 -16.59 10.85
N PRO A 25 9.92 -17.84 11.34
CA PRO A 25 9.50 -18.94 10.48
C PRO A 25 8.12 -18.64 9.87
N PRO A 26 7.84 -19.13 8.65
CA PRO A 26 6.52 -18.98 8.04
C PRO A 26 5.40 -19.52 8.95
N LEU A 27 4.29 -18.79 9.00
CA LEU A 27 3.14 -19.13 9.82
C LEU A 27 2.12 -20.01 9.09
N TYR A 28 2.03 -19.87 7.77
CA TYR A 28 1.02 -20.51 6.94
C TYR A 28 1.64 -21.11 5.67
N ASN A 29 1.12 -22.25 5.21
CA ASN A 29 1.50 -22.80 3.92
C ASN A 29 0.59 -22.27 2.78
N ARG A 30 -0.68 -22.01 3.11
CA ARG A 30 -1.69 -21.57 2.14
C ARG A 30 -2.57 -20.48 2.72
N ILE A 31 -3.03 -19.56 1.86
CA ILE A 31 -3.95 -18.46 2.24
C ILE A 31 -5.23 -18.99 2.90
N ARG A 32 -5.74 -20.16 2.49
CA ARG A 32 -6.94 -20.77 3.08
C ARG A 32 -6.82 -21.05 4.59
N GLU A 33 -5.60 -21.18 5.11
CA GLU A 33 -5.38 -21.42 6.54
C GLU A 33 -5.78 -20.20 7.38
N LEU A 34 -5.80 -19.00 6.80
CA LEU A 34 -6.23 -17.77 7.47
C LEU A 34 -7.68 -17.85 7.96
N PHE A 35 -8.56 -18.52 7.23
CA PHE A 35 -9.96 -18.70 7.65
C PHE A 35 -10.06 -19.44 8.99
N SER A 36 -9.19 -20.43 9.20
CA SER A 36 -9.12 -21.15 10.49
C SER A 36 -8.55 -20.30 11.64
N ARG A 37 -7.94 -19.16 11.31
CA ARG A 37 -7.39 -18.17 12.25
C ARG A 37 -8.31 -16.96 12.46
N GLY A 38 -9.54 -17.03 11.97
CA GLY A 38 -10.57 -16.00 12.20
C GLY A 38 -10.63 -14.90 11.14
N PHE A 39 -9.79 -14.94 10.11
CA PHE A 39 -9.88 -14.02 8.98
C PHE A 39 -11.15 -14.29 8.17
N ARG A 40 -11.76 -13.24 7.63
CA ARG A 40 -12.99 -13.32 6.81
C ARG A 40 -12.84 -12.47 5.58
N ILE A 41 -13.53 -12.82 4.48
CA ILE A 41 -13.52 -11.97 3.29
C ILE A 41 -14.27 -10.66 3.58
N ASP A 42 -13.64 -9.53 3.27
CA ASP A 42 -14.29 -8.23 3.18
C ASP A 42 -14.85 -8.08 1.76
N TRP A 43 -16.11 -8.45 1.58
CA TRP A 43 -16.77 -8.38 0.28
C TRP A 43 -16.88 -6.95 -0.27
N GLY A 44 -16.97 -5.94 0.60
CA GLY A 44 -17.02 -4.55 0.18
C GLY A 44 -15.73 -4.14 -0.52
N ASN A 45 -14.59 -4.32 0.15
CA ASN A 45 -13.29 -4.03 -0.44
C ASN A 45 -12.97 -4.98 -1.59
N THR A 46 -13.29 -6.26 -1.48
CA THR A 46 -13.04 -7.25 -2.55
C THR A 46 -13.74 -6.84 -3.84
N LEU A 47 -15.03 -6.50 -3.78
CA LEU A 47 -15.77 -6.05 -4.96
C LEU A 47 -15.26 -4.71 -5.46
N PHE A 48 -15.02 -3.75 -4.57
CA PHE A 48 -14.50 -2.44 -4.96
C PHE A 48 -13.16 -2.53 -5.69
N ILE A 49 -12.17 -3.21 -5.11
CA ILE A 49 -10.85 -3.38 -5.71
C ILE A 49 -10.98 -4.15 -7.03
N SER A 50 -11.71 -5.27 -7.06
CA SER A 50 -11.85 -6.07 -8.28
C SER A 50 -12.53 -5.29 -9.41
N ILE A 51 -13.63 -4.59 -9.13
CA ILE A 51 -14.37 -3.82 -10.14
C ILE A 51 -13.54 -2.65 -10.64
N THR A 52 -12.90 -1.88 -9.76
CA THR A 52 -12.10 -0.72 -10.17
C THR A 52 -10.89 -1.15 -11.01
N HIS A 53 -10.24 -2.28 -10.68
CA HIS A 53 -9.15 -2.82 -11.50
C HIS A 53 -9.64 -3.31 -12.86
N LEU A 54 -10.80 -3.95 -12.94
CA LEU A 54 -11.41 -4.32 -14.23
C LEU A 54 -11.77 -3.08 -15.06
N VAL A 55 -12.35 -2.05 -14.44
CA VAL A 55 -12.62 -0.76 -15.09
C VAL A 55 -11.33 -0.11 -15.57
N PHE A 56 -10.23 -0.20 -14.83
CA PHE A 56 -8.95 0.32 -15.28
C PHE A 56 -8.38 -0.47 -16.44
N LEU A 57 -8.30 -1.80 -16.35
CA LEU A 57 -7.71 -2.65 -17.37
C LEU A 57 -8.49 -2.63 -18.69
N ILE A 58 -9.82 -2.63 -18.63
CA ILE A 58 -10.70 -2.67 -19.80
C ILE A 58 -11.10 -1.25 -20.23
N GLY A 59 -11.45 -0.40 -19.27
CA GLY A 59 -11.92 0.95 -19.54
C GLY A 59 -10.83 1.89 -20.03
N THR A 60 -9.57 1.73 -19.62
CA THR A 60 -8.47 2.58 -20.12
C THR A 60 -8.29 2.47 -21.64
N PRO A 61 -8.04 1.29 -22.24
CA PRO A 61 -7.88 1.20 -23.68
C PRO A 61 -9.13 1.67 -24.45
N LEU A 62 -10.33 1.38 -23.95
CA LEU A 62 -11.57 1.86 -24.54
C LEU A 62 -11.69 3.40 -24.46
N ALA A 63 -11.39 3.99 -23.31
CA ALA A 63 -11.45 5.44 -23.13
C ALA A 63 -10.45 6.16 -24.04
N TYR A 64 -9.22 5.65 -24.18
CA TYR A 64 -8.24 6.23 -25.11
C TYR A 64 -8.60 6.03 -26.57
N TRP A 65 -9.30 4.93 -26.91
CA TRP A 65 -9.77 4.68 -28.28
C TRP A 65 -10.93 5.59 -28.69
N TYR A 66 -11.90 5.81 -27.80
CA TYR A 66 -13.09 6.64 -28.05
C TYR A 66 -12.94 8.09 -27.59
N ALA A 67 -11.79 8.47 -27.03
CA ALA A 67 -11.52 9.82 -26.57
C ALA A 67 -11.65 10.84 -27.72
N PRO A 68 -12.39 11.94 -27.52
CA PRO A 68 -12.35 13.08 -28.43
C PRO A 68 -10.92 13.60 -28.64
N GLU A 69 -10.69 14.29 -29.75
CA GLU A 69 -9.37 14.82 -30.07
C GLU A 69 -8.80 15.68 -28.92
N GLY A 70 -7.55 15.42 -28.54
CA GLY A 70 -6.86 16.12 -27.46
C GLY A 70 -7.24 15.70 -26.03
N MET A 71 -8.35 14.97 -25.83
CA MET A 71 -8.82 14.54 -24.50
C MET A 71 -7.81 13.63 -23.79
N TRP A 72 -7.04 12.83 -24.53
CA TRP A 72 -6.01 11.95 -23.99
C TRP A 72 -4.98 12.69 -23.11
N LYS A 73 -4.68 13.97 -23.43
CA LYS A 73 -3.76 14.81 -22.65
C LYS A 73 -4.37 15.16 -21.30
N ILE A 74 -5.66 15.49 -21.27
CA ILE A 74 -6.41 15.82 -20.06
C ILE A 74 -6.53 14.57 -19.18
N MET A 75 -6.84 13.42 -19.77
CA MET A 75 -6.88 12.13 -19.06
C MET A 75 -5.53 11.79 -18.44
N LEU A 76 -4.44 11.91 -19.20
CA LEU A 76 -3.09 11.62 -18.71
C LEU A 76 -2.68 12.59 -17.59
N ALA A 77 -2.90 13.89 -17.79
CA ALA A 77 -2.60 14.90 -16.78
C ALA A 77 -3.41 14.67 -15.50
N TRP A 78 -4.70 14.38 -15.61
CA TRP A 78 -5.56 14.07 -14.46
C TRP A 78 -5.05 12.83 -13.71
N THR A 79 -4.76 11.75 -14.43
CA THR A 79 -4.23 10.50 -13.85
C THR A 79 -2.96 10.76 -13.04
N ILE A 80 -2.00 11.49 -13.62
CA ILE A 80 -0.72 11.80 -12.96
C ILE A 80 -0.92 12.72 -11.75
N LEU A 81 -1.68 13.81 -11.89
CA LEU A 81 -1.94 14.74 -10.77
C LEU A 81 -2.69 14.06 -9.63
N HIS A 82 -3.73 13.28 -9.96
CA HIS A 82 -4.50 12.50 -8.98
C HIS A 82 -3.58 11.54 -8.22
N MET A 83 -2.78 10.75 -8.95
CA MET A 83 -1.80 9.84 -8.35
C MET A 83 -0.84 10.59 -7.44
N LEU A 84 -0.21 11.67 -7.91
CA LEU A 84 0.77 12.44 -7.14
C LEU A 84 0.17 13.03 -5.86
N VAL A 85 -1.02 13.61 -5.93
CA VAL A 85 -1.70 14.16 -4.74
C VAL A 85 -2.03 13.06 -3.74
N GLY A 86 -2.54 11.92 -4.20
CA GLY A 86 -2.83 10.76 -3.34
C GLY A 86 -1.58 10.21 -2.66
N CYS A 87 -0.50 10.02 -3.43
CA CYS A 87 0.79 9.53 -2.92
C CYS A 87 1.41 10.51 -1.91
N LEU A 88 1.51 11.79 -2.27
CA LEU A 88 2.08 12.82 -1.38
C LEU A 88 1.31 12.92 -0.07
N SER A 89 -0.02 12.80 -0.12
CA SER A 89 -0.86 12.86 1.08
C SER A 89 -0.71 11.63 1.97
N THR A 90 -0.57 10.46 1.36
CA THR A 90 -0.30 9.24 2.10
C THR A 90 1.07 9.33 2.79
N THR A 91 2.11 9.67 2.03
CA THR A 91 3.50 9.78 2.49
C THR A 91 3.71 10.89 3.53
N VAL A 92 3.42 12.14 3.18
CA VAL A 92 3.74 13.27 4.05
C VAL A 92 2.82 13.30 5.25
N TYR A 93 1.53 13.02 5.05
CA TYR A 93 0.52 13.28 6.08
C TYR A 93 0.08 12.01 6.82
N ALA A 94 -0.55 11.03 6.15
CA ALA A 94 -1.06 9.85 6.85
C ALA A 94 0.05 9.04 7.52
N HIS A 95 1.19 8.92 6.85
CA HIS A 95 2.37 8.20 7.31
C HIS A 95 3.22 9.01 8.28
N ARG A 96 3.97 10.01 7.81
CA ARG A 96 4.94 10.72 8.66
C ARG A 96 4.27 11.52 9.78
N LEU A 97 3.33 12.40 9.44
CA LEU A 97 2.71 13.30 10.42
C LEU A 97 1.75 12.56 11.37
N ILE A 98 0.86 11.69 10.85
CA ILE A 98 -0.21 11.10 11.65
C ILE A 98 0.19 9.74 12.24
N ALA A 99 0.74 8.81 11.46
CA ALA A 99 1.11 7.49 11.99
C ALA A 99 2.32 7.59 12.94
N HIS A 100 3.37 8.29 12.52
CA HIS A 100 4.63 8.37 13.26
C HIS A 100 4.82 9.61 14.12
N GLY A 101 3.99 10.64 13.96
CA GLY A 101 4.09 11.84 14.78
C GLY A 101 5.36 12.66 14.50
N ALA A 102 5.80 12.70 13.24
CA ALA A 102 7.00 13.44 12.81
C ALA A 102 6.94 14.96 13.10
N ALA A 103 5.74 15.50 13.40
CA ALA A 103 5.57 16.83 13.97
C ALA A 103 4.61 16.78 15.16
N LYS A 104 4.89 17.60 16.18
CA LYS A 104 4.07 17.69 17.40
C LYS A 104 2.66 18.25 17.13
N ASN A 105 2.56 19.20 16.21
CA ASN A 105 1.32 19.89 15.87
C ASN A 105 1.14 19.91 14.35
N VAL A 106 -0.08 19.68 13.89
CA VAL A 106 -0.46 19.77 12.48
C VAL A 106 -1.54 20.84 12.34
N SER A 107 -1.34 21.81 11.46
CA SER A 107 -2.28 22.92 11.29
C SER A 107 -3.51 22.50 10.49
N TRP A 108 -4.64 23.18 10.71
CA TRP A 108 -5.88 22.91 9.97
C TRP A 108 -5.76 22.96 8.44
N PRO A 109 -5.02 23.90 7.82
CA PRO A 109 -4.79 23.88 6.38
C PRO A 109 -4.12 22.58 5.89
N VAL A 110 -3.18 22.03 6.67
CA VAL A 110 -2.52 20.75 6.34
C VAL A 110 -3.50 19.59 6.47
N HIS A 111 -4.32 19.58 7.53
CA HIS A 111 -5.40 18.60 7.68
C HIS A 111 -6.36 18.62 6.49
N ILE A 112 -6.80 19.81 6.05
CA ILE A 112 -7.73 19.96 4.92
C ILE A 112 -7.08 19.48 3.62
N LEU A 113 -5.90 20.00 3.29
CA LEU A 113 -5.25 19.73 2.01
C LEU A 113 -4.86 18.25 1.87
N PHE A 114 -4.13 17.70 2.85
CA PHE A 114 -3.61 16.34 2.74
C PHE A 114 -4.57 15.29 3.34
N GLY A 115 -5.36 15.63 4.37
CA GLY A 115 -6.26 14.68 5.01
C GLY A 115 -7.65 14.59 4.40
N PHE A 116 -8.32 15.72 4.18
CA PHE A 116 -9.70 15.72 3.67
C PHE A 116 -9.75 15.62 2.14
N ILE A 117 -8.78 16.21 1.43
CA ILE A 117 -8.73 16.17 -0.04
C ILE A 117 -7.77 15.07 -0.52
N GLY A 118 -6.50 15.18 -0.13
CA GLY A 118 -5.46 14.36 -0.74
C GLY A 118 -5.49 12.87 -0.37
N GLN A 119 -5.71 12.51 0.91
CA GLN A 119 -5.88 11.11 1.32
C GLN A 119 -7.06 10.45 0.61
N VAL A 120 -8.10 11.23 0.31
CA VAL A 120 -9.29 10.74 -0.37
C VAL A 120 -8.98 10.35 -1.82
N PHE A 121 -8.06 11.06 -2.50
CA PHE A 121 -7.59 10.66 -3.83
C PHE A 121 -6.80 9.35 -3.85
N ALA A 122 -6.21 8.93 -2.74
CA ALA A 122 -5.50 7.65 -2.68
C ALA A 122 -6.45 6.45 -2.53
N ILE A 123 -7.65 6.65 -2.00
CA ILE A 123 -8.62 5.59 -1.66
C ILE A 123 -7.97 4.41 -0.90
N GLN A 124 -7.32 4.71 0.23
CA GLN A 124 -6.66 3.70 1.09
C GLN A 124 -7.25 3.66 2.50
N GLY A 125 -8.52 4.05 2.64
CA GLY A 125 -9.20 4.22 3.92
C GLY A 125 -9.06 5.64 4.50
N SER A 126 -9.83 5.91 5.57
CA SER A 126 -9.71 7.14 6.34
C SER A 126 -8.29 7.31 6.87
N VAL A 127 -7.86 8.55 7.10
CA VAL A 127 -6.53 8.84 7.67
C VAL A 127 -6.38 8.10 9.00
N ARG A 128 -7.43 8.08 9.82
CA ARG A 128 -7.46 7.38 11.10
C ARG A 128 -7.21 5.88 10.94
N ARG A 129 -7.96 5.22 10.03
CA ARG A 129 -7.78 3.79 9.75
C ARG A 129 -6.39 3.49 9.21
N TRP A 130 -5.94 4.25 8.21
CA TRP A 130 -4.63 4.05 7.59
C TRP A 130 -3.51 4.16 8.65
N ALA A 131 -3.52 5.24 9.44
CA ALA A 131 -2.49 5.48 10.45
C ALA A 131 -2.54 4.48 11.62
N ALA A 132 -3.73 4.03 12.02
CA ALA A 132 -3.88 3.01 13.06
C ALA A 132 -3.30 1.66 12.61
N MET A 133 -3.66 1.20 11.40
CA MET A 133 -3.12 -0.06 10.87
C MET A 133 -1.61 0.02 10.61
N HIS A 134 -1.10 1.17 10.17
CA HIS A 134 0.34 1.40 10.04
C HIS A 134 1.07 1.35 11.38
N THR A 135 0.45 1.89 12.44
CA THR A 135 0.98 1.78 13.81
C THR A 135 1.05 0.33 14.28
N VAL A 136 0.04 -0.49 13.95
CA VAL A 136 0.06 -1.94 14.22
C VAL A 136 1.20 -2.60 13.47
N HIS A 137 1.36 -2.33 12.17
CA HIS A 137 2.42 -2.89 11.32
C HIS A 137 3.85 -2.65 11.88
N HIS A 138 4.16 -1.44 12.35
CA HIS A 138 5.45 -1.21 13.03
C HIS A 138 5.51 -1.79 14.44
N GLY A 139 4.39 -1.81 15.16
CA GLY A 139 4.33 -2.30 16.54
C GLY A 139 4.55 -3.81 16.66
N VAL A 140 4.12 -4.57 15.66
CA VAL A 140 4.28 -6.04 15.63
C VAL A 140 5.72 -6.47 15.33
N ASP A 141 6.44 -5.71 14.52
CA ASP A 141 7.88 -5.90 14.30
C ASP A 141 8.64 -5.75 15.62
N LYS A 142 8.39 -4.66 16.35
CA LYS A 142 9.03 -4.38 17.65
C LYS A 142 8.66 -5.36 18.75
N SER A 143 7.45 -5.90 18.72
CA SER A 143 6.95 -6.80 19.77
C SER A 143 7.14 -8.29 19.46
N GLY A 144 7.69 -8.64 18.27
CA GLY A 144 7.82 -10.02 17.81
C GLY A 144 6.49 -10.72 17.52
N LYS A 145 5.37 -9.99 17.52
CA LYS A 145 4.01 -10.52 17.28
C LYS A 145 3.66 -10.51 15.79
N HIS A 146 4.58 -11.00 14.94
CA HIS A 146 4.45 -10.91 13.48
C HIS A 146 3.17 -11.55 12.90
N HIS A 147 2.51 -12.45 13.63
CA HIS A 147 1.21 -13.02 13.25
C HIS A 147 0.05 -12.02 13.26
N LEU A 148 0.24 -10.85 13.89
CA LEU A 148 -0.73 -9.75 13.94
C LEU A 148 -0.46 -8.68 12.87
N ASP A 149 0.60 -8.82 12.08
CA ASP A 149 0.93 -7.84 11.04
C ASP A 149 -0.08 -7.92 9.88
N PRO A 150 -0.91 -6.89 9.67
CA PRO A 150 -1.88 -6.92 8.57
C PRO A 150 -1.19 -7.03 7.20
N TYR A 151 0.04 -6.54 7.06
CA TYR A 151 0.73 -6.40 5.77
C TYR A 151 1.94 -7.33 5.64
N SER A 152 1.97 -8.42 6.42
CA SER A 152 3.16 -9.26 6.52
C SER A 152 3.69 -9.78 5.19
N ALA A 153 4.98 -9.56 4.95
CA ALA A 153 5.72 -10.14 3.83
C ALA A 153 6.42 -11.46 4.17
N THR A 154 6.11 -12.09 5.31
CA THR A 154 6.82 -13.29 5.82
C THR A 154 5.92 -14.43 6.30
N TRP A 155 4.60 -14.27 6.24
CA TRP A 155 3.65 -15.28 6.71
C TRP A 155 3.70 -16.61 5.97
N PHE A 156 4.08 -16.61 4.69
CA PHE A 156 4.04 -17.78 3.84
C PHE A 156 5.44 -18.30 3.51
N ASN A 157 5.53 -19.60 3.25
CA ASN A 157 6.76 -20.27 2.81
C ASN A 157 7.23 -19.88 1.39
N SER A 158 6.43 -19.11 0.65
CA SER A 158 6.70 -18.72 -0.73
C SER A 158 6.70 -17.21 -0.87
N THR A 159 7.78 -16.68 -1.44
CA THR A 159 7.94 -15.25 -1.77
C THR A 159 6.76 -14.70 -2.57
N TRP A 160 6.22 -15.48 -3.53
CA TRP A 160 5.08 -15.03 -4.34
C TRP A 160 3.80 -14.89 -3.52
N ARG A 161 3.54 -15.79 -2.56
CA ARG A 161 2.38 -15.68 -1.67
C ARG A 161 2.52 -14.48 -0.74
N ASN A 162 3.72 -14.25 -0.22
CA ASN A 162 4.04 -13.07 0.59
C ASN A 162 3.83 -11.79 -0.20
N PHE A 163 4.33 -11.74 -1.44
CA PHE A 163 4.12 -10.62 -2.36
C PHE A 163 2.63 -10.36 -2.57
N LEU A 164 1.86 -11.38 -3.00
CA LEU A 164 0.42 -11.20 -3.23
C LEU A 164 -0.33 -10.75 -1.97
N TRP A 165 0.03 -11.30 -0.80
CA TRP A 165 -0.58 -10.93 0.47
C TRP A 165 -0.31 -9.48 0.84
N SER A 166 0.96 -9.09 0.95
CA SER A 166 1.36 -7.77 1.42
C SER A 166 1.12 -6.67 0.38
N HIS A 167 1.06 -7.02 -0.91
CA HIS A 167 0.79 -6.07 -1.99
C HIS A 167 -0.70 -5.78 -2.18
N MET A 168 -1.61 -6.75 -2.00
CA MET A 168 -3.02 -6.48 -2.32
C MET A 168 -4.01 -7.36 -1.57
N LEU A 169 -3.76 -8.66 -1.45
CA LEU A 169 -4.77 -9.58 -0.94
C LEU A 169 -5.16 -9.30 0.50
N THR A 170 -4.27 -8.76 1.32
CA THR A 170 -4.60 -8.34 2.69
C THR A 170 -5.85 -7.45 2.79
N TYR A 171 -6.07 -6.56 1.82
CA TYR A 171 -7.21 -5.64 1.80
C TYR A 171 -8.55 -6.32 1.49
N PHE A 172 -8.52 -7.58 1.07
CA PHE A 172 -9.70 -8.40 0.76
C PHE A 172 -10.20 -9.12 2.02
N PHE A 173 -9.52 -8.95 3.16
CA PHE A 173 -9.83 -9.65 4.40
C PHE A 173 -10.09 -8.68 5.55
N TRP A 174 -11.10 -9.03 6.35
CA TRP A 174 -11.18 -8.62 7.74
C TRP A 174 -10.14 -9.40 8.54
N HIS A 175 -9.26 -8.65 9.20
CA HIS A 175 -8.29 -9.18 10.16
C HIS A 175 -9.00 -9.46 11.49
N PRO A 176 -8.61 -10.52 12.23
CA PRO A 176 -9.16 -10.76 13.56
C PRO A 176 -8.90 -9.58 14.50
N ASP A 177 -9.91 -9.23 15.30
CA ASP A 177 -9.77 -8.17 16.30
C ASP A 177 -8.70 -8.54 17.34
N HIS A 178 -7.89 -7.57 17.72
CA HIS A 178 -6.91 -7.72 18.78
C HIS A 178 -6.61 -6.38 19.44
N GLU A 179 -6.19 -6.42 20.70
CA GLU A 179 -5.99 -5.24 21.56
C GLU A 179 -5.08 -4.16 20.92
N ALA A 180 -4.07 -4.55 20.13
CA ALA A 180 -3.21 -3.59 19.45
C ALA A 180 -3.93 -2.75 18.36
N ILE A 181 -4.97 -3.28 17.69
CA ILE A 181 -5.81 -2.50 16.78
C ILE A 181 -6.58 -1.46 17.59
N ASP A 182 -7.25 -1.87 18.67
CA ASP A 182 -8.04 -0.97 19.51
C ASP A 182 -7.18 0.17 20.07
N LYS A 183 -6.01 -0.16 20.62
CA LYS A 183 -5.04 0.83 21.11
C LYS A 183 -4.60 1.80 20.02
N ALA A 184 -4.33 1.32 18.81
CA ALA A 184 -3.94 2.16 17.70
C ALA A 184 -5.08 3.12 17.29
N PHE A 185 -6.32 2.64 17.19
CA PHE A 185 -7.48 3.47 16.87
C PHE A 185 -7.81 4.49 17.97
N SER A 186 -7.62 4.14 19.24
CA SER A 186 -7.74 5.06 20.37
C SER A 186 -6.65 6.13 20.34
N ALA A 187 -5.43 5.78 19.96
CA ALA A 187 -4.33 6.75 19.82
C ALA A 187 -4.54 7.73 18.64
N LYS A 188 -5.26 7.32 17.59
CA LYS A 188 -5.56 8.17 16.41
C LYS A 188 -6.94 8.83 16.50
N SER A 189 -7.28 9.43 17.65
CA SER A 189 -8.62 9.96 17.95
C SER A 189 -8.74 11.48 18.02
N SER A 190 -7.76 12.23 17.49
CA SER A 190 -7.84 13.70 17.50
C SER A 190 -9.09 14.19 16.75
N PRO A 191 -9.65 15.36 17.12
CA PRO A 191 -10.86 15.86 16.48
C PRO A 191 -10.77 15.91 14.95
N ALA A 192 -9.67 16.42 14.40
CA ALA A 192 -9.48 16.47 12.95
C ALA A 192 -9.60 15.09 12.27
N LEU A 193 -9.02 14.04 12.87
CA LEU A 193 -9.08 12.68 12.31
C LEU A 193 -10.47 12.06 12.41
N MET A 194 -11.17 12.31 13.52
CA MET A 194 -12.55 11.85 13.72
C MET A 194 -13.51 12.50 12.70
N TRP A 195 -13.32 13.80 12.41
CA TRP A 195 -14.08 14.50 11.39
C TRP A 195 -13.75 14.00 9.98
N GLN A 196 -12.47 13.78 9.69
CA GLN A 196 -12.02 13.24 8.41
C GLN A 196 -12.61 11.85 8.16
N GLU A 197 -12.62 10.98 9.17
CA GLU A 197 -13.20 9.64 9.05
C GLU A 197 -14.71 9.68 8.77
N LYS A 198 -15.46 10.56 9.45
CA LYS A 198 -16.90 10.74 9.20
C LYS A 198 -17.19 11.26 7.79
N LEU A 199 -16.37 12.18 7.28
CA LEU A 199 -16.54 12.77 5.96
C LEU A 199 -15.87 11.98 4.84
N TYR A 200 -15.12 10.91 5.17
CA TYR A 200 -14.31 10.17 4.21
C TYR A 200 -15.13 9.65 3.04
N LEU A 201 -16.24 8.95 3.30
CA LEU A 201 -17.06 8.37 2.24
C LEU A 201 -17.76 9.44 1.37
N PRO A 202 -18.42 10.47 1.94
CA PRO A 202 -18.96 11.58 1.14
C PRO A 202 -17.91 12.27 0.27
N LEU A 203 -16.72 12.55 0.82
CA LEU A 203 -15.63 13.17 0.06
C LEU A 203 -15.07 12.25 -1.01
N LEU A 204 -14.98 10.95 -0.73
CA LEU A 204 -14.54 9.94 -1.70
C LEU A 204 -15.45 9.93 -2.92
N VAL A 205 -16.77 9.88 -2.71
CA VAL A 205 -17.75 9.91 -3.79
C VAL A 205 -17.65 11.24 -4.55
N LEU A 206 -17.59 12.36 -3.83
CA LEU A 206 -17.52 13.68 -4.45
C LEU A 206 -16.26 13.86 -5.29
N LEU A 207 -15.09 13.57 -4.74
CA LEU A 207 -13.79 13.94 -5.33
C LEU A 207 -13.29 12.91 -6.35
N ASN A 208 -13.53 11.61 -6.15
CA ASN A 208 -13.03 10.58 -7.06
C ASN A 208 -14.05 10.13 -8.12
N PHE A 209 -15.33 10.47 -7.95
CA PHE A 209 -16.37 10.06 -8.89
C PHE A 209 -17.12 11.26 -9.49
N LEU A 210 -17.78 12.06 -8.65
CA LEU A 210 -18.61 13.16 -9.17
C LEU A 210 -17.79 14.28 -9.82
N LEU A 211 -16.68 14.68 -9.21
CA LEU A 211 -15.80 15.72 -9.71
C LEU A 211 -15.21 15.38 -11.09
N PRO A 212 -14.52 14.24 -11.32
CA PRO A 212 -13.99 13.92 -12.64
C PRO A 212 -15.11 13.75 -13.68
N MET A 213 -16.26 13.17 -13.33
CA MET A 213 -17.40 13.10 -14.24
C MET A 213 -17.91 14.48 -14.64
N ALA A 214 -18.08 15.40 -13.68
CA ALA A 214 -18.56 16.75 -13.93
C ALA A 214 -17.57 17.56 -14.79
N VAL A 215 -16.27 17.50 -14.47
CA VAL A 215 -15.22 18.16 -15.25
C VAL A 215 -15.19 17.58 -16.67
N GLY A 216 -15.21 16.25 -16.82
CA GLY A 216 -15.19 15.62 -18.13
C GLY A 216 -16.44 15.92 -18.96
N TYR A 217 -17.60 16.00 -18.31
CA TYR A 217 -18.84 16.40 -18.95
C TYR A 217 -18.75 17.82 -19.51
N TRP A 218 -18.19 18.74 -18.72
CA TRP A 218 -18.00 20.12 -19.14
C TRP A 218 -17.02 20.25 -20.31
N VAL A 219 -15.98 19.41 -20.37
CA VAL A 219 -15.00 19.43 -21.46
C VAL A 219 -15.55 18.83 -22.76
N ALA A 220 -16.20 17.65 -22.71
CA ALA A 220 -16.58 16.92 -23.92
C ALA A 220 -17.85 16.05 -23.77
N GLY A 221 -18.82 16.53 -22.98
CA GLY A 221 -20.09 15.85 -22.76
C GLY A 221 -19.94 14.46 -22.11
N LEU A 222 -20.90 13.58 -22.33
CA LEU A 222 -20.93 12.27 -21.68
C LEU A 222 -19.66 11.43 -21.95
N THR A 223 -19.13 11.47 -23.17
CA THR A 223 -17.88 10.77 -23.50
C THR A 223 -16.71 11.33 -22.69
N GLY A 224 -16.60 12.65 -22.57
CA GLY A 224 -15.60 13.30 -21.73
C GLY A 224 -15.73 12.91 -20.26
N ALA A 225 -16.96 12.84 -19.73
CA ALA A 225 -17.23 12.41 -18.36
C ALA A 225 -16.73 10.99 -18.08
N LEU A 226 -17.02 10.05 -18.98
CA LEU A 226 -16.56 8.65 -18.87
C LEU A 226 -15.04 8.55 -19.00
N CYS A 227 -14.43 9.29 -19.93
CA CYS A 227 -12.98 9.32 -20.12
C CYS A 227 -12.25 9.82 -18.87
N LEU A 228 -12.71 10.92 -18.28
CA LEU A 228 -12.11 11.48 -17.06
C LEU A 228 -12.40 10.63 -15.83
N GLN A 229 -13.54 9.94 -15.76
CA GLN A 229 -13.80 8.96 -14.70
C GLN A 229 -12.82 7.79 -14.75
N VAL A 230 -12.54 7.25 -15.94
CA VAL A 230 -11.52 6.20 -16.12
C VAL A 230 -10.13 6.71 -15.75
N ALA A 231 -9.79 7.94 -16.10
CA ALA A 231 -8.53 8.59 -15.69
C ALA A 231 -8.41 8.72 -14.16
N ALA A 232 -9.49 9.11 -13.47
CA ALA A 232 -9.52 9.17 -12.00
C ALA A 232 -9.35 7.79 -11.37
N VAL A 233 -9.95 6.75 -11.96
CA VAL A 233 -9.76 5.35 -11.55
C VAL A 233 -8.30 4.93 -11.68
N GLY A 234 -7.66 5.25 -12.81
CA GLY A 234 -6.23 5.03 -12.98
C GLY A 234 -5.39 5.78 -11.93
N GLY A 235 -5.76 7.03 -11.61
CA GLY A 235 -5.05 7.86 -10.64
C GLY A 235 -4.98 7.22 -9.25
N PHE A 236 -6.12 6.79 -8.70
CA PHE A 236 -6.11 6.15 -7.38
C PHE A 236 -5.52 4.73 -7.39
N ILE A 237 -5.68 3.95 -8.48
CA ILE A 237 -5.06 2.61 -8.59
C ILE A 237 -3.54 2.73 -8.61
N LEU A 238 -3.00 3.67 -9.37
CA LEU A 238 -1.55 3.92 -9.37
C LEU A 238 -1.08 4.38 -7.99
N ALA A 239 -1.85 5.22 -7.29
CA ALA A 239 -1.51 5.64 -5.93
C ALA A 239 -1.52 4.45 -4.94
N GLN A 240 -2.52 3.59 -5.03
CA GLN A 240 -2.63 2.35 -4.25
C GLN A 240 -1.43 1.44 -4.48
N HIS A 241 -1.17 1.02 -5.72
CA HIS A 241 -0.04 0.15 -6.03
C HIS A 241 1.29 0.77 -5.62
N ASN A 242 1.46 2.07 -5.82
CA ASN A 242 2.64 2.78 -5.37
C ASN A 242 2.82 2.66 -3.84
N THR A 243 1.78 2.85 -3.03
CA THR A 243 1.87 2.61 -1.57
C THR A 243 2.09 1.14 -1.24
N TRP A 244 1.38 0.22 -1.89
CA TRP A 244 1.45 -1.21 -1.59
C TRP A 244 2.81 -1.85 -1.92
N THR A 245 3.59 -1.21 -2.80
CA THR A 245 4.98 -1.62 -3.04
C THR A 245 5.86 -1.47 -1.82
N VAL A 246 5.53 -0.57 -0.88
CA VAL A 246 6.25 -0.43 0.40
C VAL A 246 6.05 -1.67 1.26
N ASN A 247 4.82 -2.17 1.34
CA ASN A 247 4.52 -3.38 2.12
C ASN A 247 5.07 -4.66 1.47
N SER A 248 5.33 -4.63 0.17
CA SER A 248 5.69 -5.81 -0.61
C SER A 248 7.12 -5.77 -1.13
N ILE A 249 7.40 -4.89 -2.09
CA ILE A 249 8.71 -4.81 -2.74
C ILE A 249 9.80 -4.51 -1.71
N THR A 250 9.61 -3.51 -0.86
CA THR A 250 10.65 -3.06 0.09
C THR A 250 10.70 -3.88 1.38
N HIS A 251 9.93 -4.96 1.50
CA HIS A 251 10.16 -6.02 2.50
C HIS A 251 10.76 -7.29 1.90
N LEU A 252 10.53 -7.54 0.61
CA LEU A 252 10.98 -8.76 -0.08
C LEU A 252 12.34 -8.56 -0.78
N TRP A 253 12.59 -7.37 -1.33
CA TRP A 253 13.76 -7.07 -2.15
C TRP A 253 14.38 -5.71 -1.79
N GLY A 254 15.70 -5.71 -1.59
CA GLY A 254 16.48 -4.52 -1.23
C GLY A 254 17.89 -4.92 -0.76
N SER A 255 18.76 -3.93 -0.63
CA SER A 255 20.19 -4.10 -0.32
C SER A 255 20.44 -4.21 1.18
N ASP A 256 20.00 -3.20 1.95
CA ASP A 256 20.21 -3.15 3.40
C ASP A 256 18.95 -3.60 4.14
N ARG A 257 19.10 -4.16 5.33
CA ARG A 257 17.99 -4.71 6.13
C ARG A 257 17.83 -3.96 7.43
N ALA A 258 16.58 -3.83 7.88
CA ALA A 258 16.27 -3.29 9.20
C ALA A 258 16.79 -4.20 10.31
N ALA A 259 17.11 -3.61 11.47
CA ALA A 259 17.54 -4.37 12.64
C ALA A 259 16.40 -5.20 13.26
N ILE A 260 15.16 -4.69 13.19
CA ILE A 260 14.01 -5.23 13.93
C ILE A 260 12.84 -5.68 13.05
N SER A 261 12.94 -5.57 11.73
CA SER A 261 11.86 -5.93 10.81
C SER A 261 12.36 -6.62 9.55
N SER A 262 11.42 -7.06 8.72
CA SER A 262 11.72 -7.57 7.38
C SER A 262 12.00 -6.47 6.34
N ALA A 263 11.87 -5.20 6.72
CA ALA A 263 12.04 -4.07 5.80
C ALA A 263 13.47 -3.99 5.27
N ARG A 264 13.59 -3.49 4.04
CA ARG A 264 14.83 -3.37 3.30
C ARG A 264 14.93 -2.03 2.59
N ASN A 265 16.12 -1.43 2.59
CA ASN A 265 16.43 -0.28 1.75
C ASN A 265 16.48 -0.71 0.29
N ASN A 266 15.68 -0.06 -0.56
CA ASN A 266 15.65 -0.32 -1.99
C ASN A 266 15.87 0.98 -2.77
N TYR A 267 17.14 1.31 -3.01
CA TYR A 267 17.56 2.57 -3.63
C TYR A 267 17.15 2.72 -5.11
N ILE A 268 16.82 1.62 -5.79
CA ILE A 268 16.32 1.64 -7.17
C ILE A 268 14.82 1.94 -7.17
N TRP A 269 14.11 1.50 -6.14
CA TRP A 269 12.68 1.72 -5.98
C TRP A 269 12.42 3.10 -5.39
N MET A 270 12.37 4.12 -6.27
CA MET A 270 12.00 5.50 -5.91
C MET A 270 10.48 5.73 -5.79
N GLY A 271 9.64 4.81 -6.28
CA GLY A 271 8.26 4.74 -5.83
C GLY A 271 8.29 4.40 -4.35
N PRO A 272 7.44 4.92 -3.46
CA PRO A 272 6.48 6.00 -3.45
C PRO A 272 7.09 7.34 -3.04
N LEU A 273 7.56 8.12 -4.01
CA LEU A 273 8.06 9.48 -3.76
C LEU A 273 9.13 9.54 -2.64
N GLY A 274 9.99 8.52 -2.57
CA GLY A 274 11.09 8.44 -1.60
C GLY A 274 10.82 7.66 -0.32
N GLU A 275 9.77 6.82 -0.24
CA GLU A 275 9.60 5.91 0.91
C GLU A 275 10.39 4.59 0.79
N GLY A 276 10.76 4.18 -0.43
CA GLY A 276 11.39 2.87 -0.65
C GLY A 276 12.91 2.83 -0.48
N ASN A 277 13.59 3.97 -0.63
CA ASN A 277 15.05 4.06 -0.60
C ASN A 277 15.63 3.80 0.81
N HIS A 278 14.99 4.30 1.88
CA HIS A 278 15.43 4.17 3.28
C HIS A 278 14.41 3.42 4.13
N HIS A 279 13.72 2.43 3.55
CA HIS A 279 12.63 1.75 4.22
C HIS A 279 13.07 0.92 5.44
N ALA A 280 14.27 0.32 5.40
CA ALA A 280 14.83 -0.35 6.57
C ALA A 280 15.04 0.64 7.71
N ASP A 281 15.68 1.77 7.42
CA ASP A 281 15.99 2.79 8.40
C ASP A 281 14.71 3.43 8.96
N HIS A 282 13.67 3.54 8.14
CA HIS A 282 12.34 3.94 8.55
C HIS A 282 11.73 2.99 9.59
N HIS A 283 11.83 1.67 9.39
CA HIS A 283 11.30 0.72 10.38
C HIS A 283 12.03 0.82 11.72
N ASP A 284 13.33 1.08 11.70
CA ASP A 284 14.15 1.26 12.89
C ASP A 284 13.87 2.63 13.56
N HIS A 285 13.75 3.70 12.77
CA HIS A 285 13.64 5.10 13.20
C HIS A 285 12.40 5.85 12.67
N GLY A 286 11.21 5.26 12.80
CA GLY A 286 9.99 5.77 12.17
C GLY A 286 9.57 7.21 12.53
N GLN A 287 10.04 7.77 13.64
CA GLN A 287 9.76 9.15 14.03
C GLN A 287 10.59 10.20 13.26
N ASP A 288 11.63 9.80 12.52
CA ASP A 288 12.40 10.74 11.70
C ASP A 288 11.57 11.22 10.51
N TYR A 289 11.34 12.54 10.44
CA TYR A 289 10.57 13.20 9.39
C TYR A 289 11.14 12.99 7.97
N ARG A 290 12.42 12.62 7.85
CA ARG A 290 13.11 12.38 6.57
C ARG A 290 12.89 10.96 6.05
N ASN A 291 12.22 10.09 6.82
CA ASN A 291 12.09 8.65 6.56
C ASN A 291 13.35 7.85 6.91
N GLY A 292 13.97 8.14 8.05
CA GLY A 292 15.06 7.33 8.60
C GLY A 292 16.46 7.61 8.06
N PHE A 293 16.77 8.80 7.51
CA PHE A 293 18.15 9.10 7.09
C PHE A 293 19.13 9.09 8.28
N GLY A 294 19.84 7.98 8.46
CA GLY A 294 20.84 7.79 9.52
C GLY A 294 21.76 6.61 9.23
#